data_AF-I9GRN5-F1
#
_entry.id   AF-I9GRN5-F1
#
_cell.length_a   1.000
_cell.length_b   1.000
_cell.length_c   1.000
_cell.angle_alpha   90.00
_cell.angle_beta   90.00
_cell.angle_gamma   90.00
#
_symmetry.space_group_name_H-M   'P 1'
#
loop_
_entity.id
_entity.type
_entity.pdbx_description
1 polymer ?
#
loop_
_entity_poly.entity_id
_entity_poly.type
_entity_poly.pdbx_seq_one_letter_code
_entity_poly.pdbx_strand_id
1 'polypeptide(L)'
;MIKKSISLVAILLISMTTGALQVMAQKQDRVGKLLKLLSENETEKFQKGREKLDEKTIQAFAAEIELMDIMSRLWTQPDNKSAADYYPTYAKAVKGSLPAICNENEIDFAPLRERTNKVITEVLNTTQDKLTLSKQLIEGAKSSKYPISQAQMDLFYLTREDALMKDCEEKNNAGKYENYFNEFPEGKYLVKLMNEYNQLLYDNVKQTPTHTNFKNFFDNITLNRYFNGMSGRKYTPEVRDLYDDYLFSMIQQAGAPVSKKQCISDYENASYLEEGQRKYISALEYIKDSVDYELMKPEVNSNSKLRLVRDFLTTHKYREFRDKAQDLCKQFEDSVIWITPATVKYYKKGILTKTEEKQNNKNTTEVYTYLENGKPAGIDITTGNLQFHTSFFYDAQDRCTQEIQINTKTKKEIYKRTRTFDTDGTIQSDSLKYTDGRLVLNSYNHQGKLIEEKEYNKDVMLSSTVHQYDSKGNEIRSQYVLPLPKNPLPTQISSQTDVYEYDKYGYLAKIISTQILVNNEKRVCSQYFAYDEFGNQIDSNMYYEYDQAGRWIRKTAKGNPEITEQIIIK
;
A
#
# COMPACT_ATOMS: atom_id res chain seq x y z
N MET A 1 33.36 97.52 -5.57
CA MET A 1 31.92 97.68 -5.19
C MET A 1 31.32 96.37 -4.61
N ILE A 2 32.03 95.62 -3.74
CA ILE A 2 31.59 94.27 -3.26
C ILE A 2 31.55 94.15 -1.71
N LYS A 3 31.73 95.22 -0.93
CA LYS A 3 31.84 95.14 0.55
C LYS A 3 30.60 95.54 1.38
N LYS A 4 29.49 95.98 0.77
CA LYS A 4 28.26 96.38 1.51
C LYS A 4 27.12 95.36 1.48
N SER A 5 27.12 94.36 0.59
CA SER A 5 26.05 93.33 0.55
C SER A 5 26.19 92.21 1.58
N ILE A 6 27.39 91.92 2.08
CA ILE A 6 27.61 90.76 2.98
C ILE A 6 27.18 91.05 4.42
N SER A 7 27.29 92.30 4.89
CA SER A 7 26.94 92.70 6.27
C SER A 7 25.42 92.84 6.48
N LEU A 8 24.69 93.35 5.48
CA LEU A 8 23.23 93.46 5.57
C LEU A 8 22.55 92.08 5.52
N VAL A 9 23.08 91.15 4.73
CA VAL A 9 22.59 89.76 4.63
C VAL A 9 22.85 89.00 5.93
N ALA A 10 24.00 89.20 6.59
CA ALA A 10 24.29 88.59 7.89
C ALA A 10 23.37 89.12 9.00
N ILE A 11 23.07 90.43 9.06
CA ILE A 11 22.17 91.00 10.08
C ILE A 11 20.70 90.65 9.80
N LEU A 12 20.27 90.55 8.53
CA LEU A 12 18.94 90.02 8.17
C LEU A 12 18.82 88.53 8.50
N LEU A 13 19.85 87.72 8.24
CA LEU A 13 19.87 86.29 8.60
C LEU A 13 19.86 86.09 10.13
N ILE A 14 20.57 86.92 10.90
CA ILE A 14 20.58 86.87 12.36
C ILE A 14 19.24 87.36 12.95
N SER A 15 18.59 88.38 12.38
CA SER A 15 17.28 88.85 12.86
C SER A 15 16.10 87.97 12.42
N MET A 16 16.18 87.31 11.26
CA MET A 16 15.18 86.32 10.83
C MET A 16 15.31 85.00 11.61
N THR A 17 16.53 84.59 11.97
CA THR A 17 16.74 83.39 12.80
C THR A 17 16.29 83.60 14.25
N THR A 18 16.54 84.77 14.86
CA THR A 18 16.04 85.09 16.21
C THR A 18 14.54 85.28 16.27
N GLY A 19 13.93 85.89 15.24
CA GLY A 19 12.47 86.01 15.13
C GLY A 19 11.76 84.66 14.92
N ALA A 20 12.34 83.77 14.10
CA ALA A 20 11.82 82.41 13.92
C ALA A 20 11.92 81.58 15.22
N LEU A 21 13.00 81.72 15.98
CA LEU A 21 13.18 81.07 17.29
C LEU A 21 12.13 81.53 18.32
N GLN A 22 11.82 82.83 18.38
CA GLN A 22 10.77 83.36 19.28
C GLN A 22 9.37 82.88 18.89
N VAL A 23 9.05 82.83 17.60
CA VAL A 23 7.74 82.32 17.13
C VAL A 23 7.61 80.82 17.41
N MET A 24 8.67 80.03 17.24
CA MET A 24 8.65 78.60 17.58
C MET A 24 8.49 78.37 19.09
N ALA A 25 9.15 79.15 19.93
CA ALA A 25 8.97 79.09 21.39
C ALA A 25 7.52 79.42 21.83
N GLN A 26 6.89 80.43 21.21
CA GLN A 26 5.47 80.74 21.47
C GLN A 26 4.52 79.61 21.06
N LYS A 27 4.80 78.93 19.95
CA LYS A 27 4.01 77.77 19.52
C LYS A 27 4.21 76.57 20.46
N GLN A 28 5.44 76.34 20.89
CA GLN A 28 5.79 75.30 21.86
C GLN A 28 5.09 75.51 23.20
N ASP A 29 5.04 76.74 23.72
CA ASP A 29 4.31 77.12 24.93
C ASP A 29 2.80 76.84 24.82
N ARG A 30 2.18 77.08 23.66
CA ARG A 30 0.77 76.72 23.43
C ARG A 30 0.52 75.22 23.53
N VAL A 31 1.42 74.41 22.96
CA VAL A 31 1.35 72.95 23.00
C VAL A 31 1.65 72.44 24.42
N GLY A 32 2.56 73.07 25.15
CA GLY A 32 2.86 72.78 26.56
C GLY A 32 1.69 73.07 27.50
N LYS A 33 1.01 74.21 27.34
CA LYS A 33 -0.24 74.52 28.05
C LYS A 33 -1.32 73.49 27.78
N LEU A 34 -1.42 73.02 26.53
CA LEU A 34 -2.38 71.98 26.17
C LEU A 34 -2.04 70.64 26.85
N LEU A 35 -0.76 70.24 26.86
CA LEU A 35 -0.30 69.05 27.58
C LEU A 35 -0.55 69.16 29.09
N LYS A 36 -0.42 70.36 29.66
CA LYS A 36 -0.72 70.64 31.08
C LYS A 36 -2.21 70.47 31.40
N LEU A 37 -3.10 70.93 30.53
CA LEU A 37 -4.54 70.68 30.69
C LEU A 37 -4.87 69.19 30.63
N LEU A 38 -4.16 68.44 29.78
CA LEU A 38 -4.29 66.99 29.71
C LEU A 38 -3.76 66.31 30.99
N SER A 39 -2.61 66.74 31.52
CA SER A 39 -2.04 66.19 32.76
C SER A 39 -2.90 66.47 33.99
N GLU A 40 -3.54 67.64 34.04
CA GLU A 40 -4.48 68.04 35.10
C GLU A 40 -5.87 67.39 34.97
N ASN A 41 -6.08 66.53 33.97
CA ASN A 41 -7.35 65.87 33.68
C ASN A 41 -8.51 66.84 33.38
N GLU A 42 -8.21 68.01 32.85
CA GLU A 42 -9.16 69.08 32.51
C GLU A 42 -9.72 68.87 31.09
N THR A 43 -10.43 67.76 30.86
CA THR A 43 -10.84 67.26 29.54
C THR A 43 -11.58 68.30 28.68
N GLU A 44 -12.53 69.05 29.27
CA GLU A 44 -13.26 70.08 28.53
C GLU A 44 -12.37 71.25 28.12
N LYS A 45 -11.44 71.66 29.00
CA LYS A 45 -10.50 72.75 28.71
C LYS A 45 -9.45 72.30 27.69
N PHE A 46 -8.99 71.05 27.77
CA PHE A 46 -8.12 70.43 26.77
C PHE A 46 -8.79 70.46 25.40
N GLN A 47 -10.04 69.99 25.27
CA GLN A 47 -10.73 69.94 23.98
C GLN A 47 -10.92 71.34 23.38
N LYS A 48 -11.38 72.31 24.19
CA LYS A 48 -11.50 73.72 23.76
C LYS A 48 -10.14 74.35 23.41
N GLY A 49 -9.08 73.96 24.10
CA GLY A 49 -7.71 74.42 23.81
C GLY A 49 -7.16 73.83 22.51
N ARG A 50 -7.45 72.55 22.26
CA ARG A 50 -7.07 71.79 21.08
C ARG A 50 -7.69 72.35 19.79
N GLU A 51 -8.97 72.76 19.86
CA GLU A 51 -9.71 73.39 18.75
C GLU A 51 -9.21 74.80 18.40
N LYS A 52 -8.58 75.49 19.37
CA LYS A 52 -8.05 76.86 19.20
C LYS A 52 -6.62 76.91 18.68
N LEU A 53 -5.96 75.77 18.51
CA LEU A 53 -4.61 75.71 17.93
C LEU A 53 -4.64 76.09 16.45
N ASP A 54 -3.77 77.01 16.04
CA ASP A 54 -3.63 77.37 14.63
C ASP A 54 -2.94 76.26 13.83
N GLU A 55 -3.25 76.17 12.55
CA GLU A 55 -2.76 75.12 11.64
C GLU A 55 -1.22 75.03 11.60
N LYS A 56 -0.53 76.18 11.67
CA LYS A 56 0.95 76.23 11.66
C LYS A 56 1.57 75.73 12.96
N THR A 57 0.81 75.70 14.06
CA THR A 57 1.22 75.06 15.32
C THR A 57 0.94 73.56 15.26
N ILE A 58 -0.21 73.16 14.70
CA ILE A 58 -0.57 71.75 14.50
C ILE A 58 0.46 71.04 13.62
N GLN A 59 0.85 71.65 12.51
CA GLN A 59 1.87 71.07 11.61
C GLN A 59 3.26 71.00 12.25
N ALA A 60 3.62 71.97 13.09
CA ALA A 60 4.95 72.04 13.71
C ALA A 60 5.14 71.01 14.84
N PHE A 61 4.06 70.64 15.54
CA PHE A 61 4.06 69.70 16.67
C PHE A 61 3.10 68.53 16.43
N ALA A 62 3.04 68.06 15.18
CA ALA A 62 2.05 67.08 14.76
C ALA A 62 2.11 65.77 15.57
N ALA A 63 3.32 65.29 15.88
CA ALA A 63 3.51 64.05 16.63
C ALA A 63 3.06 64.17 18.10
N GLU A 64 3.34 65.31 18.74
CA GLU A 64 2.97 65.58 20.13
C GLU A 64 1.47 65.78 20.27
N ILE A 65 0.87 66.50 19.32
CA ILE A 65 -0.56 66.74 19.26
C ILE A 65 -1.31 65.43 18.98
N GLU A 66 -0.82 64.61 18.05
CA GLU A 66 -1.38 63.27 17.78
C GLU A 66 -1.30 62.38 19.03
N LEU A 67 -0.19 62.40 19.77
CA LEU A 67 -0.05 61.67 21.03
C LEU A 67 -1.09 62.12 22.07
N MET A 68 -1.25 63.43 22.25
CA MET A 68 -2.24 64.00 23.17
C MET A 68 -3.68 63.66 22.76
N ASP A 69 -3.97 63.68 21.46
CA ASP A 69 -5.28 63.31 20.92
C ASP A 69 -5.57 61.82 21.17
N ILE A 70 -4.59 60.93 20.98
CA ILE A 70 -4.71 59.50 21.30
C ILE A 70 -4.91 59.27 22.79
N MET A 71 -4.14 59.95 23.65
CA MET A 71 -4.27 59.82 25.11
C MET A 71 -5.64 60.31 25.59
N SER A 72 -6.11 61.46 25.08
CA SER A 72 -7.44 61.98 25.37
C SER A 72 -8.53 61.00 24.93
N ARG A 73 -8.41 60.43 23.71
CA ARG A 73 -9.37 59.44 23.22
C ARG A 73 -9.36 58.19 24.08
N LEU A 74 -8.19 57.64 24.40
CA LEU A 74 -8.06 56.48 25.29
C LEU A 74 -8.75 56.75 26.65
N TRP A 75 -8.56 57.91 27.25
CA TRP A 75 -9.11 58.18 28.57
C TRP A 75 -10.61 58.50 28.59
N THR A 76 -11.21 58.86 27.45
CA THR A 76 -12.62 59.27 27.34
C THR A 76 -13.49 58.26 26.61
N GLN A 77 -12.97 57.68 25.53
CA GLN A 77 -13.63 56.69 24.68
C GLN A 77 -12.59 55.61 24.28
N PRO A 78 -12.21 54.73 25.22
CA PRO A 78 -11.19 53.71 24.97
C PRO A 78 -11.59 52.77 23.83
N ASP A 79 -10.67 52.54 22.88
CA ASP A 79 -10.90 51.67 21.73
C ASP A 79 -9.61 50.95 21.29
N ASN A 80 -9.76 49.84 20.56
CA ASN A 80 -8.64 49.02 20.11
C ASN A 80 -7.65 49.79 19.22
N LYS A 81 -8.14 50.68 18.35
CA LYS A 81 -7.30 51.42 17.40
C LYS A 81 -6.44 52.42 18.15
N SER A 82 -7.01 53.19 19.06
CA SER A 82 -6.26 54.15 19.88
C SER A 82 -5.24 53.45 20.77
N ALA A 83 -5.55 52.26 21.29
CA ALA A 83 -4.61 51.47 22.09
C ALA A 83 -3.41 50.98 21.24
N ALA A 84 -3.66 50.49 20.02
CA ALA A 84 -2.63 50.05 19.10
C ALA A 84 -1.75 51.22 18.58
N ASP A 85 -2.37 52.38 18.28
CA ASP A 85 -1.69 53.55 17.72
C ASP A 85 -0.83 54.30 18.78
N TYR A 86 -1.06 54.07 20.08
CA TYR A 86 -0.38 54.80 21.16
C TYR A 86 1.14 54.65 21.16
N TYR A 87 1.66 53.41 21.14
CA TYR A 87 3.11 53.17 21.20
C TYR A 87 3.90 53.80 20.03
N PRO A 88 3.52 53.58 18.75
CA PRO A 88 4.23 54.20 17.63
C PRO A 88 4.13 55.73 17.66
N THR A 89 2.99 56.30 18.07
CA THR A 89 2.84 57.75 18.18
C THR A 89 3.65 58.33 19.34
N TYR A 90 3.72 57.64 20.48
CA TYR A 90 4.61 58.02 21.57
C TYR A 90 6.08 58.06 21.13
N ALA A 91 6.55 57.04 20.40
CA ALA A 91 7.92 57.02 19.90
C ALA A 91 8.22 58.17 18.93
N LYS A 92 7.25 58.57 18.09
CA LYS A 92 7.40 59.76 17.22
C LYS A 92 7.49 61.03 18.05
N ALA A 93 6.61 61.22 19.03
CA ALA A 93 6.58 62.41 19.87
C ALA A 93 7.84 62.55 20.74
N VAL A 94 8.33 61.44 21.31
CA VAL A 94 9.58 61.43 22.11
C VAL A 94 10.81 61.78 21.26
N LYS A 95 10.85 61.34 19.99
CA LYS A 95 11.91 61.76 19.04
C LYS A 95 11.75 63.21 18.59
N GLY A 96 10.55 63.76 18.72
CA GLY A 96 10.21 65.14 18.42
C GLY A 96 10.48 66.08 19.58
N SER A 97 9.56 67.00 19.81
CA SER A 97 9.68 68.07 20.80
C SER A 97 9.06 67.73 22.16
N LEU A 98 8.47 66.53 22.34
CA LEU A 98 7.84 66.16 23.60
C LEU A 98 8.76 66.32 24.81
N PRO A 99 10.05 65.89 24.80
CA PRO A 99 10.94 66.08 25.95
C PRO A 99 11.18 67.55 26.27
N ALA A 100 11.36 68.39 25.25
CA ALA A 100 11.56 69.84 25.42
C ALA A 100 10.31 70.51 25.99
N ILE A 101 9.13 70.16 25.46
CA ILE A 101 7.84 70.65 25.95
C ILE A 101 7.61 70.27 27.42
N CYS A 102 7.90 69.02 27.81
CA CYS A 102 7.76 68.56 29.19
C CYS A 102 8.70 69.32 30.13
N ASN A 103 9.97 69.49 29.74
CA ASN A 103 10.96 70.20 30.55
C ASN A 103 10.62 71.68 30.75
N GLU A 104 10.23 72.39 29.69
CA GLU A 104 9.89 73.82 29.76
C GLU A 104 8.62 74.12 30.55
N ASN A 105 7.68 73.18 30.60
CA ASN A 105 6.39 73.34 31.29
C ASN A 105 6.35 72.63 32.66
N GLU A 106 7.48 72.08 33.11
CA GLU A 106 7.60 71.33 34.37
C GLU A 106 6.59 70.18 34.50
N ILE A 107 6.34 69.47 33.39
CA ILE A 107 5.39 68.34 33.34
C ILE A 107 6.15 67.03 33.50
N ASP A 108 5.86 66.29 34.58
CA ASP A 108 6.24 64.89 34.69
C ASP A 108 5.33 64.04 33.81
N PHE A 109 5.89 63.42 32.77
CA PHE A 109 5.12 62.58 31.85
C PHE A 109 4.86 61.17 32.41
N ALA A 110 5.56 60.74 33.47
CA ALA A 110 5.43 59.38 34.00
C ALA A 110 4.01 59.05 34.50
N PRO A 111 3.30 59.92 35.24
CA PRO A 111 1.91 59.66 35.66
C PRO A 111 0.93 59.54 34.49
N LEU A 112 1.11 60.34 33.43
CA LEU A 112 0.27 60.26 32.22
C LEU A 112 0.50 58.94 31.49
N ARG A 113 1.75 58.48 31.47
CA ARG A 113 2.14 57.19 30.92
C ARG A 113 1.51 56.04 31.69
N GLU A 114 1.61 56.06 33.02
CA GLU A 114 1.01 55.06 33.93
C GLU A 114 -0.52 54.97 33.71
N ARG A 115 -1.19 56.11 33.67
CA ARG A 115 -2.64 56.20 33.42
C ARG A 115 -3.00 55.59 32.07
N THR A 116 -2.27 55.94 31.01
CA THR A 116 -2.54 55.43 29.66
C THR A 116 -2.30 53.92 29.58
N ASN A 117 -1.24 53.43 30.20
CA ASN A 117 -0.94 52.01 30.27
C ASN A 117 -2.06 51.23 30.97
N LYS A 118 -2.60 51.74 32.08
CA LYS A 118 -3.74 51.12 32.77
C LYS A 118 -4.97 51.00 31.86
N VAL A 119 -5.29 52.06 31.12
CA VAL A 119 -6.41 52.06 30.17
C VAL A 119 -6.19 51.08 29.03
N ILE A 120 -4.98 51.01 28.46
CA ILE A 120 -4.65 50.02 27.41
C ILE A 120 -4.83 48.60 27.93
N THR A 121 -4.44 48.33 29.17
CA THR A 121 -4.68 47.05 29.83
C THR A 121 -6.17 46.75 30.00
N GLU A 122 -6.99 47.73 30.41
CA GLU A 122 -8.45 47.58 30.51
C GLU A 122 -9.06 47.27 29.14
N VAL A 123 -8.67 48.00 28.08
CA VAL A 123 -9.11 47.77 26.70
C VAL A 123 -8.79 46.33 26.26
N LEU A 124 -7.56 45.87 26.50
CA LEU A 124 -7.16 44.49 26.17
C LEU A 124 -7.98 43.44 26.93
N ASN A 125 -8.31 43.69 28.19
CA ASN A 125 -9.08 42.75 28.99
C ASN A 125 -10.53 42.62 28.52
N THR A 126 -11.14 43.73 28.07
CA THR A 126 -12.56 43.80 27.66
C THR A 126 -12.79 43.54 26.17
N THR A 127 -11.75 43.60 25.32
CA THR A 127 -11.90 43.43 23.88
C THR A 127 -12.33 42.01 23.50
N GLN A 128 -13.12 41.88 22.43
CA GLN A 128 -13.42 40.59 21.81
C GLN A 128 -12.30 40.13 20.89
N ASP A 129 -11.55 41.07 20.28
CA ASP A 129 -10.46 40.78 19.36
C ASP A 129 -9.10 40.72 20.09
N LYS A 130 -9.02 39.84 21.10
CA LYS A 130 -7.79 39.66 21.90
C LYS A 130 -6.62 39.20 21.05
N LEU A 131 -6.89 38.42 20.01
CA LEU A 131 -5.91 37.85 19.09
C LEU A 131 -5.12 38.96 18.38
N THR A 132 -5.82 39.90 17.74
CA THR A 132 -5.20 40.97 16.96
C THR A 132 -4.61 42.05 17.86
N LEU A 133 -5.36 42.50 18.87
CA LEU A 133 -4.93 43.62 19.72
C LEU A 133 -3.68 43.27 20.52
N SER A 134 -3.62 42.09 21.16
CA SER A 134 -2.43 41.69 21.93
C SER A 134 -1.16 41.67 21.07
N LYS A 135 -1.25 41.17 19.83
CA LYS A 135 -0.13 41.17 18.87
C LYS A 135 0.31 42.59 18.53
N GLN A 136 -0.63 43.47 18.21
CA GLN A 136 -0.34 44.88 17.91
C GLN A 136 0.31 45.61 19.09
N LEU A 137 -0.14 45.34 20.32
CA LEU A 137 0.44 45.94 21.52
C LEU A 137 1.88 45.45 21.77
N ILE A 138 2.14 44.14 21.62
CA ILE A 138 3.49 43.55 21.75
C ILE A 138 4.44 44.14 20.70
N GLU A 139 4.04 44.09 19.42
CA GLU A 139 4.85 44.59 18.30
C GLU A 139 5.05 46.10 18.39
N GLY A 140 3.99 46.85 18.73
CA GLY A 140 4.01 48.29 18.91
C GLY A 140 4.97 48.71 20.02
N ALA A 141 4.89 48.09 21.20
CA ALA A 141 5.77 48.40 22.32
C ALA A 141 7.24 48.08 22.00
N LYS A 142 7.51 46.90 21.39
CA LYS A 142 8.86 46.47 21.01
C LYS A 142 9.49 47.37 19.94
N SER A 143 8.79 47.58 18.82
CA SER A 143 9.29 48.39 17.70
C SER A 143 9.53 49.85 18.09
N SER A 144 8.71 50.35 19.02
CA SER A 144 8.79 51.72 19.55
C SER A 144 9.85 51.88 20.65
N LYS A 145 10.46 50.80 21.14
CA LYS A 145 11.33 50.79 22.34
C LYS A 145 10.67 51.49 23.53
N TYR A 146 9.37 51.28 23.68
CA TYR A 146 8.57 51.95 24.70
C TYR A 146 8.92 51.42 26.10
N PRO A 147 9.06 52.27 27.15
CA PRO A 147 9.41 51.85 28.51
C PRO A 147 8.20 51.24 29.23
N ILE A 148 7.78 50.06 28.79
CA ILE A 148 6.72 49.26 29.41
C ILE A 148 7.27 48.46 30.59
N SER A 149 6.46 48.27 31.65
CA SER A 149 6.84 47.41 32.76
C SER A 149 6.84 45.95 32.33
N GLN A 150 7.71 45.13 32.94
CA GLN A 150 7.76 43.70 32.65
C GLN A 150 6.40 43.04 32.90
N ALA A 151 5.74 43.37 34.03
CA ALA A 151 4.43 42.83 34.38
C ALA A 151 3.35 43.13 33.33
N GLN A 152 3.36 44.32 32.71
CA GLN A 152 2.40 44.67 31.67
C GLN A 152 2.71 43.96 30.35
N MET A 153 3.99 43.83 29.99
CA MET A 153 4.39 43.05 28.81
C MET A 153 4.03 41.56 28.98
N ASP A 154 4.25 40.99 30.16
CA ASP A 154 3.88 39.61 30.49
C ASP A 154 2.38 39.39 30.35
N LEU A 155 1.54 40.36 30.76
CA LEU A 155 0.10 40.31 30.56
C LEU A 155 -0.29 40.28 29.07
N PHE A 156 0.39 41.06 28.22
CA PHE A 156 0.13 41.06 26.78
C PHE A 156 0.47 39.71 26.16
N TYR A 157 1.62 39.13 26.55
CA TYR A 157 2.02 37.80 26.12
C TYR A 157 1.06 36.71 26.58
N LEU A 158 0.66 36.73 27.85
CA LEU A 158 -0.30 35.79 28.40
C LEU A 158 -1.64 35.85 27.65
N THR A 159 -2.15 37.07 27.42
CA THR A 159 -3.41 37.28 26.69
C THR A 159 -3.31 36.81 25.24
N ARG A 160 -2.17 37.05 24.57
CA ARG A 160 -1.90 36.59 23.21
C ARG A 160 -1.91 35.07 23.14
N GLU A 161 -1.20 34.44 24.06
CA GLU A 161 -1.09 32.99 24.13
C GLU A 161 -2.45 32.33 24.41
N ASP A 162 -3.23 32.87 25.36
CA ASP A 162 -4.59 32.43 25.65
C ASP A 162 -5.52 32.54 24.44
N ALA A 163 -5.43 33.65 23.72
CA ALA A 163 -6.23 33.85 22.51
C ALA A 163 -5.85 32.86 21.39
N LEU A 164 -4.55 32.57 21.21
CA LEU A 164 -4.11 31.57 20.23
C LEU A 164 -4.55 30.15 20.60
N MET A 165 -4.45 29.78 21.88
CA MET A 165 -4.92 28.49 22.38
C MET A 165 -6.40 28.31 22.05
N LYS A 166 -7.23 29.30 22.40
CA LYS A 166 -8.66 29.27 22.12
C LYS A 166 -8.95 29.21 20.62
N ASP A 167 -8.18 29.95 19.81
CA ASP A 167 -8.32 29.91 18.34
C ASP A 167 -8.02 28.51 17.77
N CYS A 168 -7.06 27.78 18.34
CA CYS A 168 -6.79 26.38 17.99
C CYS A 168 -7.98 25.46 18.33
N GLU A 169 -8.62 25.65 19.50
CA GLU A 169 -9.78 24.87 19.94
C GLU A 169 -11.02 25.10 19.06
N GLU A 170 -11.27 26.34 18.62
CA GLU A 170 -12.48 26.71 17.87
C GLU A 170 -12.50 26.20 16.42
N LYS A 171 -11.33 26.09 15.76
CA LYS A 171 -11.24 25.50 14.41
C LYS A 171 -9.98 24.66 14.32
N ASN A 172 -10.15 23.35 14.43
CA ASN A 172 -9.06 22.39 14.42
C ASN A 172 -8.42 22.27 13.02
N ASN A 173 -7.38 23.07 12.72
CA ASN A 173 -6.60 22.95 11.48
C ASN A 173 -5.10 23.07 11.77
N ALA A 174 -4.28 22.44 10.91
CA ALA A 174 -2.83 22.37 11.09
C ALA A 174 -2.15 23.74 11.19
N GLY A 175 -2.58 24.70 10.36
CA GLY A 175 -1.97 26.03 10.29
C GLY A 175 -2.08 26.82 11.59
N LYS A 176 -3.14 26.61 12.38
CA LYS A 176 -3.30 27.28 13.68
C LYS A 176 -2.33 26.78 14.73
N TYR A 177 -2.16 25.46 14.84
CA TYR A 177 -1.16 24.88 15.74
C TYR A 177 0.25 25.32 15.36
N GLU A 178 0.58 25.28 14.07
CA GLU A 178 1.87 25.75 13.56
C GLU A 178 2.11 27.23 13.88
N ASN A 179 1.09 28.08 13.75
CA ASN A 179 1.20 29.47 14.15
C ASN A 179 1.46 29.63 15.66
N TYR A 180 0.77 28.87 16.51
CA TYR A 180 1.05 28.88 17.95
C TYR A 180 2.48 28.45 18.26
N PHE A 181 2.97 27.34 17.70
CA PHE A 181 4.32 26.84 17.98
C PHE A 181 5.43 27.78 17.48
N ASN A 182 5.16 28.53 16.40
CA ASN A 182 6.08 29.54 15.90
C ASN A 182 6.13 30.78 16.81
N GLU A 183 5.00 31.22 17.36
CA GLU A 183 4.95 32.39 18.25
C GLU A 183 5.37 32.07 19.70
N PHE A 184 5.07 30.85 20.20
CA PHE A 184 5.27 30.42 21.58
C PHE A 184 5.94 29.03 21.67
N PRO A 185 7.23 28.90 21.28
CA PRO A 185 7.94 27.61 21.27
C PRO A 185 8.09 26.98 22.66
N GLU A 186 8.03 27.78 23.73
CA GLU A 186 8.09 27.36 25.14
C GLU A 186 6.81 27.77 25.90
N GLY A 187 5.69 27.92 25.18
CA GLY A 187 4.43 28.37 25.76
C GLY A 187 3.84 27.42 26.81
N LYS A 188 2.99 27.96 27.70
CA LYS A 188 2.31 27.18 28.76
C LYS A 188 1.41 26.08 28.19
N TYR A 189 0.89 26.24 26.98
CA TYR A 189 0.01 25.25 26.35
C TYR A 189 0.72 24.30 25.39
N LEU A 190 2.05 24.41 25.25
CA LEU A 190 2.84 23.63 24.31
C LEU A 190 2.54 22.12 24.40
N VAL A 191 2.58 21.56 25.61
CA VAL A 191 2.36 20.11 25.83
C VAL A 191 0.96 19.69 25.37
N LYS A 192 -0.06 20.47 25.72
CA LYS A 192 -1.46 20.18 25.35
C LYS A 192 -1.62 20.23 23.82
N LEU A 193 -1.20 21.34 23.21
CA LEU A 193 -1.37 21.57 21.77
C LEU A 193 -0.54 20.62 20.91
N MET A 194 0.65 20.19 21.35
CA MET A 194 1.44 19.17 20.64
C MET A 194 0.71 17.82 20.57
N ASN A 195 0.05 17.43 21.67
CA ASN A 195 -0.75 16.20 21.71
C ASN A 195 -2.00 16.31 20.85
N GLU A 196 -2.70 17.45 20.90
CA GLU A 196 -3.89 17.72 20.08
C GLU A 196 -3.55 17.80 18.58
N TYR A 197 -2.42 18.42 18.22
CA TYR A 197 -1.98 18.45 16.82
C TYR A 197 -1.63 17.05 16.30
N ASN A 198 -0.95 16.24 17.09
CA ASN A 198 -0.68 14.84 16.74
C ASN A 198 -1.98 14.03 16.59
N GLN A 199 -2.97 14.25 17.45
CA GLN A 199 -4.30 13.65 17.37
C GLN A 199 -5.02 14.06 16.06
N LEU A 200 -5.00 15.35 15.70
CA LEU A 200 -5.60 15.84 14.45
C LEU A 200 -5.03 15.11 13.22
N LEU A 201 -3.70 14.97 13.14
CA LEU A 201 -3.07 14.29 12.01
C LEU A 201 -3.43 12.80 11.98
N TYR A 202 -3.50 12.15 13.14
CA TYR A 202 -3.98 10.77 13.25
C TYR A 202 -5.43 10.62 12.78
N ASP A 203 -6.33 11.49 13.23
CA ASP A 203 -7.74 11.46 12.85
C ASP A 203 -7.93 11.68 11.35
N ASN A 204 -7.14 12.56 10.73
CA ASN A 204 -7.14 12.77 9.28
C ASN A 204 -6.74 11.50 8.50
N VAL A 205 -5.72 10.78 8.98
CA VAL A 205 -5.33 9.48 8.39
C VAL A 205 -6.46 8.47 8.53
N LYS A 206 -7.07 8.38 9.72
CA LYS A 206 -8.12 7.40 10.02
C LYS A 206 -9.39 7.63 9.21
N GLN A 207 -9.79 8.89 9.03
CA GLN A 207 -10.99 9.24 8.27
C GLN A 207 -10.76 9.13 6.76
N THR A 208 -9.61 9.59 6.28
CA THR A 208 -9.30 9.69 4.86
C THR A 208 -7.87 9.18 4.60
N PRO A 209 -7.66 7.86 4.52
CA PRO A 209 -6.34 7.29 4.29
C PRO A 209 -5.87 7.62 2.88
N THR A 210 -4.92 8.54 2.77
CA THR A 210 -4.31 8.98 1.51
C THR A 210 -2.82 9.16 1.70
N HIS A 211 -2.05 9.00 0.63
CA HIS A 211 -0.60 9.21 0.68
C HIS A 211 -0.21 10.56 1.32
N THR A 212 -0.93 11.63 0.98
CA THR A 212 -0.73 12.97 1.57
C THR A 212 -0.97 12.99 3.08
N ASN A 213 -2.03 12.36 3.58
CA ASN A 213 -2.32 12.34 5.01
C ASN A 213 -1.29 11.51 5.79
N PHE A 214 -0.87 10.35 5.25
CA PHE A 214 0.22 9.57 5.84
C PHE A 214 1.52 10.38 5.88
N LYS A 215 1.87 11.04 4.77
CA LYS A 215 3.05 11.90 4.69
C LYS A 215 2.98 13.04 5.71
N ASN A 216 1.84 13.72 5.82
CA ASN A 216 1.64 14.80 6.79
C ASN A 216 1.77 14.30 8.22
N PHE A 217 1.32 13.07 8.51
CA PHE A 217 1.55 12.46 9.82
C PHE A 217 3.02 12.13 10.01
N PHE A 218 3.64 11.30 9.18
CA PHE A 218 4.99 10.77 9.41
C PHE A 218 6.10 11.82 9.30
N ASP A 219 6.01 12.74 8.33
CA ASP A 219 7.06 13.71 8.03
C ASP A 219 6.92 15.02 8.81
N ASN A 220 5.99 15.11 9.76
CA ASN A 220 5.77 16.35 10.50
C ASN A 220 7.00 16.75 11.33
N ILE A 221 7.76 17.74 10.87
CA ILE A 221 9.03 18.15 11.48
C ILE A 221 8.83 18.66 12.90
N THR A 222 7.78 19.45 13.15
CA THR A 222 7.51 20.06 14.46
C THR A 222 7.21 18.99 15.50
N LEU A 223 6.29 18.06 15.20
CA LEU A 223 5.96 16.97 16.10
C LEU A 223 7.12 16.00 16.29
N ASN A 224 7.82 15.64 15.20
CA ASN A 224 8.96 14.73 15.30
C ASN A 224 10.09 15.33 16.12
N ARG A 225 10.33 16.65 16.07
CA ARG A 225 11.29 17.31 16.94
C ARG A 225 10.85 17.24 18.41
N TYR A 226 9.58 17.52 18.69
CA TYR A 226 9.05 17.55 20.05
C TYR A 226 9.04 16.15 20.72
N PHE A 227 8.63 15.12 19.99
CA PHE A 227 8.52 13.75 20.50
C PHE A 227 9.79 12.90 20.35
N ASN A 228 10.94 13.53 20.06
CA ASN A 228 12.23 12.83 19.83
C ASN A 228 12.16 11.76 18.73
N GLY A 229 11.48 12.09 17.64
CA GLY A 229 11.33 11.26 16.45
C GLY A 229 9.91 10.73 16.26
N MET A 230 9.66 10.20 15.06
CA MET A 230 8.37 9.63 14.68
C MET A 230 7.93 8.49 15.63
N SER A 231 8.87 7.63 16.04
CA SER A 231 8.58 6.48 16.91
C SER A 231 8.16 6.87 18.34
N GLY A 232 8.46 8.09 18.79
CA GLY A 232 8.05 8.57 20.12
C GLY A 232 6.59 9.04 20.19
N ARG A 233 5.87 9.05 19.07
CA ARG A 233 4.49 9.56 18.99
C ARG A 233 3.49 8.44 19.26
N LYS A 234 2.48 8.75 20.09
CA LYS A 234 1.47 7.82 20.62
C LYS A 234 0.77 6.95 19.58
N TYR A 235 0.53 7.45 18.37
CA TYR A 235 -0.27 6.79 17.33
C TYR A 235 0.56 6.17 16.20
N THR A 236 1.89 6.22 16.29
CA THR A 236 2.75 5.75 15.20
C THR A 236 2.55 4.27 14.85
N PRO A 237 2.40 3.33 15.82
CA PRO A 237 2.11 1.93 15.51
C PRO A 237 0.80 1.78 14.72
N GLU A 238 -0.28 2.42 15.17
CA GLU A 238 -1.58 2.33 14.53
C GLU A 238 -1.60 2.99 13.14
N VAL A 239 -0.88 4.10 12.96
CA VAL A 239 -0.77 4.75 11.64
C VAL A 239 0.05 3.91 10.67
N ARG A 240 1.09 3.21 11.14
CA ARG A 240 1.83 2.22 10.32
C ARG A 240 0.93 1.08 9.89
N ASP A 241 0.12 0.56 10.80
CA ASP A 241 -0.86 -0.47 10.52
C ASP A 241 -1.87 -0.02 9.45
N LEU A 242 -2.41 1.20 9.57
CA LEU A 242 -3.31 1.79 8.57
C LEU A 242 -2.60 2.03 7.23
N TYR A 243 -1.32 2.37 7.25
CA TYR A 243 -0.53 2.59 6.04
C TYR A 243 -0.27 1.29 5.29
N ASP A 244 0.03 0.21 6.01
CA ASP A 244 0.15 -1.14 5.46
C ASP A 244 -1.14 -1.58 4.77
N ASP A 245 -2.29 -1.46 5.46
CA ASP A 245 -3.61 -1.75 4.91
C ASP A 245 -3.93 -0.90 3.68
N TYR A 246 -3.60 0.40 3.73
CA TYR A 246 -3.79 1.32 2.61
C TYR A 246 -2.98 0.89 1.38
N LEU A 247 -1.67 0.66 1.52
CA LEU A 247 -0.82 0.26 0.39
C LEU A 247 -1.27 -1.08 -0.20
N PHE A 248 -1.63 -2.05 0.64
CA PHE A 248 -2.16 -3.31 0.16
C PHE A 248 -3.50 -3.13 -0.58
N SER A 249 -4.37 -2.24 -0.11
CA SER A 249 -5.62 -1.92 -0.82
C SER A 249 -5.37 -1.34 -2.22
N MET A 250 -4.29 -0.56 -2.41
CA MET A 250 -3.90 -0.03 -3.73
C MET A 250 -3.51 -1.16 -4.69
N ILE A 251 -2.82 -2.20 -4.20
CA ILE A 251 -2.50 -3.39 -4.99
C ILE A 251 -3.78 -4.12 -5.42
N GLN A 252 -4.76 -4.25 -4.52
CA GLN A 252 -6.04 -4.92 -4.82
C GLN A 252 -6.88 -4.14 -5.84
N GLN A 253 -6.87 -2.81 -5.75
CA GLN A 253 -7.67 -1.94 -6.62
C GLN A 253 -7.05 -1.69 -7.99
N ALA A 254 -5.73 -1.83 -8.12
CA ALA A 254 -5.05 -1.67 -9.41
C ALA A 254 -5.59 -2.70 -10.42
N GLY A 255 -6.11 -2.26 -11.56
CA GLY A 255 -6.67 -3.16 -12.57
C GLY A 255 -5.58 -3.82 -13.44
N ALA A 256 -4.75 -3.01 -14.08
CA ALA A 256 -3.74 -3.49 -15.03
C ALA A 256 -2.54 -4.16 -14.33
N PRO A 257 -1.96 -5.24 -14.90
CA PRO A 257 -0.79 -5.92 -14.31
C PRO A 257 0.41 -4.99 -14.08
N VAL A 258 0.70 -4.07 -15.02
CA VAL A 258 1.78 -3.08 -14.88
C VAL A 258 1.55 -2.16 -13.67
N SER A 259 0.32 -1.68 -13.49
CA SER A 259 -0.05 -0.84 -12.34
C SER A 259 0.04 -1.62 -11.04
N LYS A 260 -0.43 -2.88 -11.01
CA LYS A 260 -0.26 -3.76 -9.84
C LYS A 260 1.21 -3.95 -9.49
N LYS A 261 2.08 -4.20 -10.47
CA LYS A 261 3.52 -4.35 -10.27
C LYS A 261 4.15 -3.10 -9.66
N GLN A 262 3.73 -1.91 -10.10
CA GLN A 262 4.16 -0.66 -9.48
C GLN A 262 3.70 -0.57 -8.02
N CYS A 263 2.43 -0.85 -7.72
CA CYS A 263 1.93 -0.83 -6.34
C CYS A 263 2.63 -1.86 -5.43
N ILE A 264 2.97 -3.05 -5.94
CA ILE A 264 3.76 -4.05 -5.22
C ILE A 264 5.15 -3.49 -4.90
N SER A 265 5.81 -2.85 -5.87
CA SER A 265 7.10 -2.20 -5.65
C SER A 265 7.00 -1.09 -4.60
N ASP A 266 5.96 -0.25 -4.66
CA ASP A 266 5.75 0.82 -3.68
C ASP A 266 5.52 0.27 -2.26
N TYR A 267 4.86 -0.89 -2.14
CA TYR A 267 4.65 -1.61 -0.88
C TYR A 267 5.94 -2.24 -0.33
N GLU A 268 6.69 -2.94 -1.18
CA GLU A 268 7.98 -3.55 -0.82
C GLU A 268 8.99 -2.48 -0.38
N ASN A 269 9.00 -1.32 -1.03
CA ASN A 269 9.94 -0.22 -0.77
C ASN A 269 9.40 0.88 0.17
N ALA A 270 8.24 0.67 0.80
CA ALA A 270 7.62 1.65 1.69
C ALA A 270 8.52 2.00 2.88
N SER A 271 8.97 3.26 2.96
CA SER A 271 9.93 3.75 3.96
C SER A 271 9.39 3.77 5.40
N TYR A 272 8.07 3.83 5.57
CA TYR A 272 7.45 3.87 6.90
C TYR A 272 7.20 2.47 7.51
N LEU A 273 7.38 1.41 6.72
CA LEU A 273 7.16 0.02 7.12
C LEU A 273 8.50 -0.74 7.16
N GLU A 274 8.84 -1.30 8.31
CA GLU A 274 9.96 -2.21 8.45
C GLU A 274 9.57 -3.63 7.99
N GLU A 275 10.56 -4.49 7.70
CA GLU A 275 10.32 -5.83 7.12
C GLU A 275 9.38 -6.69 8.00
N GLY A 276 9.50 -6.61 9.32
CA GLY A 276 8.62 -7.31 10.27
C GLY A 276 7.25 -6.67 10.51
N GLN A 277 6.96 -5.51 9.91
CA GLN A 277 5.70 -4.76 10.12
C GLN A 277 4.67 -4.97 9.00
N ARG A 278 5.05 -5.66 7.92
CA ARG A 278 4.16 -5.93 6.77
C ARG A 278 3.29 -7.16 7.02
N LYS A 279 1.98 -6.97 7.13
CA LYS A 279 0.98 -8.02 7.41
C LYS A 279 0.74 -8.94 6.21
N TYR A 280 0.90 -8.42 4.99
CA TYR A 280 0.41 -9.07 3.77
C TYR A 280 1.47 -9.81 2.95
N ILE A 281 2.66 -10.08 3.50
CA ILE A 281 3.78 -10.70 2.77
C ILE A 281 3.37 -12.00 2.08
N SER A 282 2.64 -12.89 2.75
CA SER A 282 2.22 -14.17 2.15
C SER A 282 1.21 -14.00 1.02
N ALA A 283 0.29 -13.04 1.14
CA ALA A 283 -0.65 -12.73 0.06
C ALA A 283 0.07 -12.08 -1.12
N LEU A 284 1.09 -11.26 -0.84
CA LEU A 284 1.92 -10.59 -1.84
C LEU A 284 2.71 -11.60 -2.69
N GLU A 285 3.26 -12.66 -2.07
CA GLU A 285 3.97 -13.74 -2.79
C GLU A 285 3.10 -14.31 -3.92
N TYR A 286 1.84 -14.67 -3.62
CA TYR A 286 0.91 -15.18 -4.62
C TYR A 286 0.54 -14.15 -5.70
N ILE A 287 0.24 -12.92 -5.31
CA ILE A 287 -0.14 -11.85 -6.24
C ILE A 287 1.02 -11.53 -7.19
N LYS A 288 2.26 -11.57 -6.69
CA LYS A 288 3.46 -11.33 -7.47
C LYS A 288 3.64 -12.40 -8.55
N ASP A 289 3.56 -13.68 -8.19
CA ASP A 289 3.59 -14.79 -9.18
C ASP A 289 2.51 -14.60 -10.26
N SER A 290 1.29 -14.22 -9.87
CA SER A 290 0.21 -13.97 -10.82
C SER A 290 0.49 -12.80 -11.76
N VAL A 291 0.97 -11.66 -11.23
CA VAL A 291 1.21 -10.44 -12.02
C VAL A 291 2.39 -10.63 -12.96
N ASP A 292 3.48 -11.22 -12.48
CA ASP A 292 4.67 -11.46 -13.29
C ASP A 292 4.41 -12.50 -14.38
N TYR A 293 3.56 -13.50 -14.14
CA TYR A 293 3.08 -14.41 -15.18
C TYR A 293 2.31 -13.66 -16.29
N GLU A 294 1.31 -12.85 -15.93
CA GLU A 294 0.50 -12.12 -16.93
C GLU A 294 1.32 -11.13 -17.75
N LEU A 295 2.37 -10.54 -17.17
CA LEU A 295 3.31 -9.68 -17.90
C LEU A 295 4.25 -10.46 -18.81
N MET A 296 4.77 -11.61 -18.35
CA MET A 296 5.68 -12.45 -19.12
C MET A 296 4.98 -13.13 -20.31
N LYS A 297 3.75 -13.62 -20.11
CA LYS A 297 2.98 -14.40 -21.06
C LYS A 297 3.00 -13.86 -22.51
N PRO A 298 2.69 -12.58 -22.79
CA PRO A 298 2.73 -12.04 -24.16
C PRO A 298 4.15 -11.91 -24.74
N GLU A 299 5.20 -11.92 -23.92
CA GLU A 299 6.59 -11.82 -24.38
C GLU A 299 7.15 -13.17 -24.87
N VAL A 300 6.56 -14.29 -24.44
CA VAL A 300 6.93 -15.65 -24.86
C VAL A 300 6.29 -15.95 -26.22
N ASN A 301 6.76 -15.25 -27.26
CA ASN A 301 6.22 -15.30 -28.62
C ASN A 301 7.11 -16.03 -29.64
N SER A 302 8.25 -16.55 -29.21
CA SER A 302 9.22 -17.25 -30.06
C SER A 302 10.11 -18.19 -29.25
N ASN A 303 10.70 -19.18 -29.92
CA ASN A 303 11.56 -20.18 -29.26
C ASN A 303 12.78 -19.56 -28.54
N SER A 304 13.30 -18.43 -29.04
CA SER A 304 14.42 -17.71 -28.40
C SER A 304 14.04 -17.01 -27.09
N LYS A 305 12.74 -16.87 -26.81
CA LYS A 305 12.18 -16.26 -25.60
C LYS A 305 11.84 -17.26 -24.51
N LEU A 306 12.03 -18.56 -24.73
CA LEU A 306 11.76 -19.60 -23.72
C LEU A 306 12.60 -19.46 -22.45
N ARG A 307 13.74 -18.77 -22.52
CA ARG A 307 14.52 -18.42 -21.32
C ARG A 307 13.72 -17.60 -20.30
N LEU A 308 12.76 -16.79 -20.74
CA LEU A 308 11.88 -16.03 -19.83
C LEU A 308 11.06 -16.98 -18.93
N VAL A 309 10.58 -18.09 -19.48
CA VAL A 309 9.88 -19.13 -18.71
C VAL A 309 10.82 -19.70 -17.65
N ARG A 310 12.04 -20.06 -18.04
CA ARG A 310 13.04 -20.59 -17.11
C ARG A 310 13.35 -19.61 -15.96
N ASP A 311 13.56 -18.34 -16.28
CA ASP A 311 13.85 -17.29 -15.30
C ASP A 311 12.64 -17.03 -14.37
N PHE A 312 11.42 -17.15 -14.90
CA PHE A 312 10.20 -17.10 -14.08
C PHE A 312 10.12 -18.29 -13.12
N LEU A 313 10.37 -19.51 -13.58
CA LEU A 313 10.30 -20.72 -12.77
C LEU A 313 11.29 -20.69 -11.59
N THR A 314 12.48 -20.09 -11.73
CA THR A 314 13.49 -20.05 -10.64
C THR A 314 13.15 -19.03 -9.55
N THR A 315 12.32 -18.03 -9.84
CA THR A 315 12.03 -16.91 -8.92
C THR A 315 10.64 -16.99 -8.29
N HIS A 316 9.69 -17.65 -8.94
CA HIS A 316 8.30 -17.82 -8.52
C HIS A 316 8.08 -19.25 -8.04
N LYS A 317 7.06 -19.53 -7.21
CA LYS A 317 6.96 -20.82 -6.50
C LYS A 317 5.60 -21.49 -6.60
N TYR A 318 4.53 -20.77 -6.85
CA TYR A 318 3.20 -21.36 -6.88
C TYR A 318 3.03 -22.25 -8.12
N ARG A 319 2.67 -23.52 -7.88
CA ARG A 319 2.53 -24.54 -8.92
C ARG A 319 1.60 -24.11 -10.04
N GLU A 320 0.48 -23.47 -9.71
CA GLU A 320 -0.49 -22.99 -10.70
C GLU A 320 0.16 -22.11 -11.78
N PHE A 321 0.99 -21.14 -11.39
CA PHE A 321 1.62 -20.22 -12.33
C PHE A 321 2.82 -20.86 -13.02
N ARG A 322 3.56 -21.73 -12.33
CA ARG A 322 4.65 -22.51 -12.95
C ARG A 322 4.12 -23.45 -14.04
N ASP A 323 3.04 -24.18 -13.77
CA ASP A 323 2.40 -25.07 -14.74
C ASP A 323 1.88 -24.25 -15.95
N LYS A 324 1.24 -23.11 -15.70
CA LYS A 324 0.80 -22.16 -16.75
C LYS A 324 1.97 -21.60 -17.57
N ALA A 325 3.11 -21.31 -16.96
CA ALA A 325 4.31 -20.83 -17.64
C ALA A 325 4.92 -21.92 -18.53
N GLN A 326 5.00 -23.15 -18.02
CA GLN A 326 5.48 -24.30 -18.78
C GLN A 326 4.57 -24.60 -19.99
N ASP A 327 3.26 -24.42 -19.84
CA ASP A 327 2.28 -24.61 -20.92
C ASP A 327 2.48 -23.65 -22.11
N LEU A 328 3.10 -22.48 -21.90
CA LEU A 328 3.46 -21.56 -23.00
C LEU A 328 4.49 -22.17 -23.96
N CYS A 329 5.24 -23.19 -23.53
CA CYS A 329 6.25 -23.85 -24.35
C CYS A 329 5.63 -24.75 -25.42
N LYS A 330 4.44 -25.31 -25.16
CA LYS A 330 3.78 -26.32 -26.02
C LYS A 330 3.54 -25.82 -27.45
N GLN A 331 3.32 -24.53 -27.64
CA GLN A 331 3.09 -23.94 -28.97
C GLN A 331 4.30 -23.98 -29.90
N PHE A 332 5.52 -24.20 -29.35
CA PHE A 332 6.77 -24.26 -30.11
C PHE A 332 7.21 -25.71 -30.38
N GLU A 333 6.39 -26.69 -30.01
CA GLU A 333 6.72 -28.12 -30.11
C GLU A 333 6.01 -28.74 -31.31
N ASP A 334 6.69 -28.78 -32.47
CA ASP A 334 6.15 -29.38 -33.68
C ASP A 334 6.10 -30.91 -33.58
N SER A 335 7.17 -31.52 -33.05
CA SER A 335 7.16 -32.94 -32.72
C SER A 335 7.95 -33.27 -31.47
N VAL A 336 7.44 -34.24 -30.71
CA VAL A 336 8.06 -34.72 -29.47
C VAL A 336 8.18 -36.23 -29.54
N ILE A 337 9.36 -36.76 -29.19
CA ILE A 337 9.59 -38.20 -29.06
C ILE A 337 9.94 -38.46 -27.60
N TRP A 338 9.12 -39.24 -26.92
CA TRP A 338 9.34 -39.66 -25.55
C TRP A 338 9.83 -41.10 -25.54
N ILE A 339 11.03 -41.32 -25.01
CA ILE A 339 11.72 -42.60 -24.96
C ILE A 339 11.87 -43.00 -23.49
N THR A 340 11.47 -44.22 -23.17
CA THR A 340 11.73 -44.93 -21.90
C THR A 340 12.40 -46.26 -22.23
N PRO A 341 12.92 -47.02 -21.24
CA PRO A 341 13.55 -48.33 -21.52
C PRO A 341 12.63 -49.35 -22.22
N ALA A 342 11.32 -49.25 -22.03
CA ALA A 342 10.34 -50.19 -22.58
C ALA A 342 9.43 -49.60 -23.67
N THR A 343 9.35 -48.28 -23.79
CA THR A 343 8.34 -47.62 -24.65
C THR A 343 8.88 -46.38 -25.35
N VAL A 344 8.53 -46.20 -26.61
CA VAL A 344 8.73 -44.97 -27.39
C VAL A 344 7.36 -44.42 -27.83
N LYS A 345 7.12 -43.14 -27.59
CA LYS A 345 5.90 -42.43 -27.99
C LYS A 345 6.25 -41.26 -28.90
N TYR A 346 5.50 -41.11 -29.98
CA TYR A 346 5.69 -40.07 -30.98
C TYR A 346 4.51 -39.11 -30.97
N TYR A 347 4.78 -37.82 -30.82
CA TYR A 347 3.79 -36.77 -30.81
C TYR A 347 4.05 -35.81 -31.96
N LYS A 348 2.98 -35.33 -32.59
CA LYS A 348 3.01 -34.27 -33.60
C LYS A 348 2.02 -33.19 -33.19
N LYS A 349 2.49 -31.97 -32.98
CA LYS A 349 1.69 -30.85 -32.46
C LYS A 349 0.88 -31.23 -31.21
N GLY A 350 1.55 -31.92 -30.27
CA GLY A 350 0.94 -32.42 -29.03
C GLY A 350 0.04 -33.67 -29.16
N ILE A 351 -0.22 -34.16 -30.37
CA ILE A 351 -1.09 -35.32 -30.60
C ILE A 351 -0.25 -36.60 -30.73
N LEU A 352 -0.57 -37.64 -29.96
CA LEU A 352 0.09 -38.95 -30.02
C LEU A 352 -0.19 -39.61 -31.37
N THR A 353 0.82 -39.87 -32.19
CA THR A 353 0.65 -40.49 -33.52
C THR A 353 1.06 -41.96 -33.54
N LYS A 354 1.98 -42.35 -32.65
CA LYS A 354 2.51 -43.71 -32.62
C LYS A 354 3.07 -44.07 -31.25
N THR A 355 2.88 -45.31 -30.84
CA THR A 355 3.55 -45.92 -29.68
C THR A 355 4.25 -47.21 -30.10
N GLU A 356 5.46 -47.42 -29.60
CA GLU A 356 6.20 -48.68 -29.71
C GLU A 356 6.53 -49.17 -28.31
N GLU A 357 6.15 -50.39 -27.97
CA GLU A 357 6.41 -50.99 -26.67
C GLU A 357 7.12 -52.34 -26.83
N LYS A 358 8.11 -52.61 -25.99
CA LYS A 358 8.83 -53.89 -25.92
C LYS A 358 8.58 -54.53 -24.56
N GLN A 359 7.82 -55.62 -24.55
CA GLN A 359 7.52 -56.40 -23.35
C GLN A 359 7.74 -57.90 -23.60
N ASN A 360 8.51 -58.57 -22.74
CA ASN A 360 8.72 -60.04 -22.79
C ASN A 360 9.07 -60.59 -24.20
N ASN A 361 10.04 -59.95 -24.87
CA ASN A 361 10.46 -60.26 -26.25
C ASN A 361 9.38 -60.09 -27.34
N LYS A 362 8.27 -59.43 -27.04
CA LYS A 362 7.26 -59.04 -28.03
C LYS A 362 7.29 -57.52 -28.23
N ASN A 363 7.21 -57.12 -29.48
CA ASN A 363 7.04 -55.72 -29.85
C ASN A 363 5.56 -55.48 -30.14
N THR A 364 4.99 -54.47 -29.50
CA THR A 364 3.68 -53.92 -29.81
C THR A 364 3.87 -52.55 -30.48
N THR A 365 3.18 -52.33 -31.58
CA THR A 365 3.13 -51.03 -32.25
C THR A 365 1.69 -50.59 -32.38
N GLU A 366 1.42 -49.36 -31.97
CA GLU A 366 0.13 -48.72 -32.08
C GLU A 366 0.25 -47.48 -32.97
N VAL A 367 -0.61 -47.36 -33.97
CA VAL A 367 -0.66 -46.20 -34.86
C VAL A 367 -2.03 -45.55 -34.72
N TYR A 368 -2.03 -44.24 -34.44
CA TYR A 368 -3.22 -43.48 -34.10
C TYR A 368 -3.66 -42.66 -35.30
N THR A 369 -4.95 -42.72 -35.62
CA THR A 369 -5.59 -41.93 -36.66
C THR A 369 -6.62 -40.99 -36.04
N TYR A 370 -6.71 -39.78 -36.56
CA TYR A 370 -7.53 -38.70 -36.02
C TYR A 370 -8.47 -38.14 -37.09
N LEU A 371 -9.64 -37.67 -36.65
CA LEU A 371 -10.57 -36.88 -37.45
C LEU A 371 -10.00 -35.47 -37.71
N GLU A 372 -10.57 -34.74 -38.67
CA GLU A 372 -10.15 -33.36 -39.00
C GLU A 372 -10.24 -32.40 -37.80
N ASN A 373 -11.19 -32.64 -36.89
CA ASN A 373 -11.34 -31.88 -35.64
C ASN A 373 -10.37 -32.32 -34.53
N GLY A 374 -9.41 -33.20 -34.82
CA GLY A 374 -8.36 -33.65 -33.89
C GLY A 374 -8.79 -34.76 -32.93
N LYS A 375 -10.01 -35.29 -33.03
CA LYS A 375 -10.50 -36.38 -32.16
C LYS A 375 -10.03 -37.76 -32.65
N PRO A 376 -9.77 -38.74 -31.77
CA PRO A 376 -9.37 -40.09 -32.19
C PRO A 376 -10.40 -40.73 -33.11
N ALA A 377 -9.97 -41.19 -34.28
CA ALA A 377 -10.79 -41.94 -35.23
C ALA A 377 -10.58 -43.45 -35.06
N GLY A 378 -9.33 -43.86 -34.86
CA GLY A 378 -9.00 -45.26 -34.61
C GLY A 378 -7.54 -45.49 -34.23
N ILE A 379 -7.27 -46.71 -33.76
CA ILE A 379 -5.93 -47.17 -33.40
C ILE A 379 -5.69 -48.54 -34.04
N ASP A 380 -4.64 -48.65 -34.85
CA ASP A 380 -4.18 -49.92 -35.38
C ASP A 380 -3.06 -50.48 -34.50
N ILE A 381 -3.27 -51.68 -33.97
CA ILE A 381 -2.41 -52.30 -32.97
C ILE A 381 -1.84 -53.60 -33.55
N THR A 382 -0.52 -53.70 -33.59
CA THR A 382 0.20 -54.89 -34.05
C THR A 382 1.07 -55.43 -32.91
N THR A 383 0.80 -56.66 -32.47
CA THR A 383 1.58 -57.35 -31.42
C THR A 383 1.98 -58.72 -31.92
N GLY A 384 3.25 -58.85 -32.36
CA GLY A 384 3.71 -60.06 -33.05
C GLY A 384 2.85 -60.37 -34.28
N ASN A 385 2.20 -61.55 -34.31
CA ASN A 385 1.31 -61.97 -35.42
C ASN A 385 -0.15 -61.52 -35.25
N LEU A 386 -0.50 -60.89 -34.12
CA LEU A 386 -1.84 -60.42 -33.81
C LEU A 386 -2.01 -58.98 -34.30
N GLN A 387 -3.21 -58.70 -34.82
CA GLN A 387 -3.60 -57.39 -35.31
C GLN A 387 -4.99 -57.05 -34.76
N PHE A 388 -5.10 -55.86 -34.20
CA PHE A 388 -6.34 -55.33 -33.65
C PHE A 388 -6.59 -53.93 -34.21
N HIS A 389 -7.86 -53.55 -34.24
CA HIS A 389 -8.28 -52.20 -34.58
C HIS A 389 -9.27 -51.72 -33.53
N THR A 390 -9.03 -50.53 -33.00
CA THR A 390 -9.95 -49.82 -32.11
C THR A 390 -10.64 -48.71 -32.90
N SER A 391 -11.97 -48.66 -32.84
CA SER A 391 -12.78 -47.61 -33.44
C SER A 391 -13.46 -46.76 -32.36
N PHE A 392 -13.59 -45.45 -32.59
CA PHE A 392 -14.26 -44.51 -31.70
C PHE A 392 -15.54 -43.98 -32.33
N PHE A 393 -16.61 -43.94 -31.54
CA PHE A 393 -17.94 -43.48 -31.97
C PHE A 393 -18.38 -42.28 -31.15
N TYR A 394 -18.91 -41.28 -31.85
CA TYR A 394 -19.30 -39.99 -31.29
C TYR A 394 -20.81 -39.79 -31.42
N ASP A 395 -21.42 -39.12 -30.44
CA ASP A 395 -22.82 -38.69 -30.53
C ASP A 395 -22.99 -37.38 -31.33
N ALA A 396 -24.23 -36.90 -31.46
CA ALA A 396 -24.53 -35.66 -32.18
C ALA A 396 -23.96 -34.39 -31.50
N GLN A 397 -23.57 -34.49 -30.23
CA GLN A 397 -22.86 -33.45 -29.47
C GLN A 397 -21.34 -33.66 -29.53
N ASP A 398 -20.89 -34.56 -30.40
CA ASP A 398 -19.49 -34.73 -30.73
C ASP A 398 -18.68 -35.33 -29.55
N ARG A 399 -19.35 -36.05 -28.63
CA ARG A 399 -18.77 -36.72 -27.46
C ARG A 399 -18.53 -38.20 -27.73
N CYS A 400 -17.37 -38.75 -27.33
CA CYS A 400 -17.05 -40.16 -27.55
C CYS A 400 -17.87 -41.06 -26.61
N THR A 401 -18.96 -41.63 -27.11
CA THR A 401 -19.88 -42.48 -26.33
C THR A 401 -19.48 -43.95 -26.35
N GLN A 402 -18.78 -44.42 -27.39
CA GLN A 402 -18.33 -45.80 -27.48
C GLN A 402 -16.93 -45.91 -28.08
N GLU A 403 -16.20 -46.93 -27.63
CA GLU A 403 -14.89 -47.34 -28.15
C GLU A 403 -14.90 -48.87 -28.21
N ILE A 404 -14.58 -49.44 -29.38
CA ILE A 404 -14.68 -50.88 -29.63
C ILE A 404 -13.39 -51.36 -30.25
N GLN A 405 -12.77 -52.37 -29.64
CA GLN A 405 -11.61 -53.04 -30.21
C GLN A 405 -12.00 -54.40 -30.78
N ILE A 406 -11.56 -54.69 -32.01
CA ILE A 406 -11.74 -55.98 -32.67
C ILE A 406 -10.39 -56.60 -33.05
N ASN A 407 -10.34 -57.92 -33.12
CA ASN A 407 -9.27 -58.61 -33.84
C ASN A 407 -9.52 -58.51 -35.35
N THR A 408 -8.59 -57.91 -36.10
CA THR A 408 -8.82 -57.58 -37.52
C THR A 408 -8.96 -58.82 -38.42
N LYS A 409 -8.36 -59.95 -38.01
CA LYS A 409 -8.40 -61.23 -38.74
C LYS A 409 -9.69 -62.00 -38.46
N THR A 410 -10.03 -62.19 -37.18
CA THR A 410 -11.18 -63.02 -36.76
C THR A 410 -12.50 -62.24 -36.68
N LYS A 411 -12.44 -60.91 -36.72
CA LYS A 411 -13.58 -59.98 -36.55
C LYS A 411 -14.29 -60.11 -35.20
N LYS A 412 -13.68 -60.79 -34.23
CA LYS A 412 -14.21 -60.89 -32.87
C LYS A 412 -13.89 -59.63 -32.07
N GLU A 413 -14.86 -59.16 -31.30
CA GLU A 413 -14.68 -58.10 -30.31
C GLU A 413 -13.73 -58.56 -29.19
N ILE A 414 -12.85 -57.66 -28.77
CA ILE A 414 -11.93 -57.84 -27.65
C ILE A 414 -12.48 -57.13 -26.42
N TYR A 415 -12.86 -55.87 -26.60
CA TYR A 415 -13.57 -55.10 -25.60
C TYR A 415 -14.51 -54.09 -26.24
N LYS A 416 -15.47 -53.64 -25.43
CA LYS A 416 -16.29 -52.46 -25.68
C LYS A 416 -16.28 -51.56 -24.46
N ARG A 417 -15.99 -50.29 -24.67
CA ARG A 417 -16.10 -49.22 -23.69
C ARG A 417 -17.31 -48.35 -24.01
N THR A 418 -18.08 -47.95 -23.01
CA THR A 418 -19.27 -47.12 -23.17
C THR A 418 -19.26 -46.02 -22.11
N ARG A 419 -19.59 -44.79 -22.51
CA ARG A 419 -19.59 -43.61 -21.66
C ARG A 419 -20.95 -42.95 -21.67
N THR A 420 -21.38 -42.45 -20.51
CA THR A 420 -22.57 -41.60 -20.38
C THR A 420 -22.17 -40.20 -19.92
N PHE A 421 -22.96 -39.21 -20.33
CA PHE A 421 -22.71 -37.81 -20.04
C PHE A 421 -23.97 -37.19 -19.45
N ASP A 422 -23.79 -36.18 -18.58
CA ASP A 422 -24.89 -35.38 -18.08
C ASP A 422 -25.37 -34.35 -19.12
N THR A 423 -26.33 -33.52 -18.71
CA THR A 423 -26.90 -32.45 -19.54
C THR A 423 -25.90 -31.38 -19.91
N ASP A 424 -24.87 -31.18 -19.09
CA ASP A 424 -23.84 -30.16 -19.27
C ASP A 424 -22.66 -30.69 -20.12
N GLY A 425 -22.69 -31.99 -20.47
CA GLY A 425 -21.69 -32.65 -21.29
C GLY A 425 -20.53 -33.26 -20.49
N THR A 426 -20.61 -33.27 -19.16
CA THR A 426 -19.62 -33.89 -18.28
C THR A 426 -19.84 -35.40 -18.24
N ILE A 427 -18.76 -36.17 -18.25
CA ILE A 427 -18.84 -37.63 -18.12
C ILE A 427 -19.44 -37.99 -16.75
N GLN A 428 -20.41 -38.89 -16.73
CA GLN A 428 -21.02 -39.43 -15.51
C GLN A 428 -20.51 -40.84 -15.20
N SER A 429 -20.42 -41.68 -16.23
CA SER A 429 -19.95 -43.05 -16.09
C SER A 429 -19.16 -43.51 -17.30
N ASP A 430 -18.25 -44.45 -17.06
CA ASP A 430 -17.45 -45.14 -18.07
C ASP A 430 -17.39 -46.63 -17.74
N SER A 431 -17.77 -47.47 -18.69
CA SER A 431 -17.83 -48.92 -18.53
C SER A 431 -16.98 -49.58 -19.60
N LEU A 432 -15.89 -50.25 -19.21
CA LEU A 432 -15.01 -51.02 -20.09
C LEU A 432 -15.23 -52.52 -19.89
N LYS A 433 -15.83 -53.19 -20.88
CA LYS A 433 -16.18 -54.62 -20.84
C LYS A 433 -15.34 -55.42 -21.82
N TYR A 434 -14.66 -56.45 -21.33
CA TYR A 434 -13.91 -57.40 -22.13
C TYR A 434 -14.73 -58.65 -22.44
N THR A 435 -14.46 -59.30 -23.57
CA THR A 435 -15.14 -60.54 -23.96
C THR A 435 -14.75 -61.75 -23.11
N ASP A 436 -13.66 -61.67 -22.34
CA ASP A 436 -13.23 -62.71 -21.39
C ASP A 436 -13.95 -62.65 -20.02
N GLY A 437 -14.82 -61.66 -19.82
CA GLY A 437 -15.61 -61.47 -18.60
C GLY A 437 -15.07 -60.40 -17.65
N ARG A 438 -13.95 -59.76 -17.95
CA ARG A 438 -13.48 -58.59 -17.18
C ARG A 438 -14.34 -57.36 -17.45
N LEU A 439 -14.59 -56.57 -16.41
CA LEU A 439 -15.36 -55.33 -16.48
C LEU A 439 -14.76 -54.30 -15.53
N VAL A 440 -14.58 -53.06 -16.00
CA VAL A 440 -14.21 -51.91 -15.19
C VAL A 440 -15.34 -50.88 -15.27
N LEU A 441 -15.81 -50.40 -14.12
CA LEU A 441 -16.85 -49.38 -14.00
C LEU A 441 -16.29 -48.17 -13.26
N ASN A 442 -16.37 -47.01 -13.90
CA ASN A 442 -15.90 -45.73 -13.38
C ASN A 442 -17.07 -44.76 -13.27
N SER A 443 -17.14 -44.05 -12.15
CA SER A 443 -18.13 -43.01 -11.88
C SER A 443 -17.44 -41.67 -11.63
N TYR A 444 -18.07 -40.59 -12.06
CA TYR A 444 -17.50 -39.25 -12.00
C TYR A 444 -18.46 -38.27 -11.30
N ASN A 445 -17.90 -37.26 -10.65
CA ASN A 445 -18.69 -36.14 -10.12
C ASN A 445 -19.09 -35.14 -11.23
N HIS A 446 -19.90 -34.14 -10.89
CA HIS A 446 -20.32 -33.08 -11.82
C HIS A 446 -19.17 -32.21 -12.37
N GLN A 447 -17.96 -32.30 -11.81
CA GLN A 447 -16.76 -31.63 -12.32
C GLN A 447 -15.93 -32.55 -13.24
N GLY A 448 -16.39 -33.78 -13.51
CA GLY A 448 -15.71 -34.76 -14.34
C GLY A 448 -14.53 -35.45 -13.67
N LYS A 449 -14.41 -35.39 -12.33
CA LYS A 449 -13.37 -36.10 -11.56
C LYS A 449 -13.85 -37.51 -11.19
N LEU A 450 -12.97 -38.49 -11.33
CA LEU A 450 -13.24 -39.89 -10.98
C LEU A 450 -13.50 -40.01 -9.47
N ILE A 451 -14.67 -40.49 -9.06
CA ILE A 451 -15.01 -40.66 -7.64
C ILE A 451 -15.05 -42.13 -7.22
N GLU A 452 -15.24 -43.04 -8.17
CA GLU A 452 -15.28 -44.47 -7.89
C GLU A 452 -14.82 -45.26 -9.11
N GLU A 453 -13.96 -46.24 -8.89
CA GLU A 453 -13.59 -47.29 -9.83
C GLU A 453 -13.93 -48.66 -9.22
N LYS A 454 -14.51 -49.56 -10.02
CA LYS A 454 -14.82 -50.93 -9.62
C LYS A 454 -14.40 -51.91 -10.70
N GLU A 455 -13.64 -52.93 -10.33
CA GLU A 455 -13.23 -53.99 -11.24
C GLU A 455 -14.00 -55.28 -10.94
N TYR A 456 -14.38 -55.99 -11.98
CA TYR A 456 -15.08 -57.26 -11.92
C TYR A 456 -14.46 -58.28 -12.88
N ASN A 457 -14.64 -59.55 -12.56
CA ASN A 457 -14.42 -60.67 -13.48
C ASN A 457 -15.55 -61.67 -13.33
N LYS A 458 -16.30 -61.90 -14.42
CA LYS A 458 -17.46 -62.81 -14.45
C LYS A 458 -18.43 -62.53 -13.29
N ASP A 459 -18.81 -61.26 -13.16
CA ASP A 459 -19.73 -60.71 -12.15
C ASP A 459 -19.22 -60.75 -10.69
N VAL A 460 -17.99 -61.20 -10.45
CA VAL A 460 -17.34 -61.13 -9.13
C VAL A 460 -16.53 -59.85 -9.03
N MET A 461 -16.83 -59.01 -8.03
CA MET A 461 -16.08 -57.78 -7.75
C MET A 461 -14.67 -58.14 -7.26
N LEU A 462 -13.66 -57.64 -7.96
CA LEU A 462 -12.25 -57.85 -7.66
C LEU A 462 -11.68 -56.72 -6.80
N SER A 463 -12.09 -55.48 -7.05
CA SER A 463 -11.59 -54.31 -6.33
C SER A 463 -12.57 -53.16 -6.42
N SER A 464 -12.45 -52.22 -5.48
CA SER A 464 -13.13 -50.92 -5.55
C SER A 464 -12.23 -49.84 -4.98
N THR A 465 -12.12 -48.72 -5.68
CA THR A 465 -11.39 -47.53 -5.25
C THR A 465 -12.34 -46.35 -5.22
N VAL A 466 -12.37 -45.62 -4.10
CA VAL A 466 -13.13 -44.37 -3.96
C VAL A 466 -12.18 -43.20 -3.78
N HIS A 467 -12.42 -42.10 -4.47
CA HIS A 467 -11.58 -40.90 -4.45
C HIS A 467 -12.32 -39.70 -3.85
N GLN A 468 -11.58 -38.86 -3.13
CA GLN A 468 -12.10 -37.63 -2.52
C GLN A 468 -11.18 -36.46 -2.87
N TYR A 469 -11.79 -35.30 -3.11
CA TYR A 469 -11.11 -34.10 -3.55
C TYR A 469 -11.39 -32.92 -2.62
N ASP A 470 -10.44 -32.00 -2.52
CA ASP A 470 -10.67 -30.69 -1.90
C ASP A 470 -11.45 -29.74 -2.83
N SER A 471 -11.75 -28.54 -2.34
CA SER A 471 -12.45 -27.51 -3.12
C SER A 471 -11.64 -26.95 -4.30
N LYS A 472 -10.33 -27.21 -4.36
CA LYS A 472 -9.44 -26.83 -5.47
C LYS A 472 -9.32 -27.95 -6.50
N GLY A 473 -9.92 -29.12 -6.25
CA GLY A 473 -9.89 -30.28 -7.12
C GLY A 473 -8.64 -31.16 -6.96
N ASN A 474 -7.86 -30.98 -5.90
CA ASN A 474 -6.76 -31.87 -5.54
C ASN A 474 -7.30 -33.12 -4.86
N GLU A 475 -6.74 -34.29 -5.18
CA GLU A 475 -7.10 -35.52 -4.51
C GLU A 475 -6.54 -35.51 -3.09
N ILE A 476 -7.38 -35.66 -2.07
CA ILE A 476 -6.98 -35.62 -0.65
C ILE A 476 -7.03 -36.98 0.02
N ARG A 477 -7.84 -37.89 -0.54
CA ARG A 477 -7.97 -39.25 -0.02
C ARG A 477 -8.38 -40.20 -1.12
N SER A 478 -7.77 -41.38 -1.14
CA SER A 478 -8.26 -42.54 -1.88
C SER A 478 -8.43 -43.72 -0.95
N GLN A 479 -9.44 -44.54 -1.22
CA GLN A 479 -9.72 -45.74 -0.44
C GLN A 479 -9.93 -46.91 -1.38
N TYR A 480 -8.93 -47.79 -1.40
CA TYR A 480 -8.95 -49.06 -2.08
C TYR A 480 -9.46 -50.16 -1.15
N VAL A 481 -10.38 -51.00 -1.64
CA VAL A 481 -10.92 -52.16 -0.94
C VAL A 481 -10.84 -53.36 -1.86
N LEU A 482 -10.37 -54.47 -1.29
CA LEU A 482 -10.33 -55.76 -1.97
C LEU A 482 -11.36 -56.69 -1.33
N PRO A 483 -12.46 -57.04 -2.03
CA PRO A 483 -13.37 -58.10 -1.60
C PRO A 483 -12.60 -59.40 -1.36
N LEU A 484 -12.79 -60.00 -0.19
CA LEU A 484 -12.00 -61.17 0.19
C LEU A 484 -12.45 -62.42 -0.58
N PRO A 485 -11.52 -63.17 -1.21
CA PRO A 485 -11.84 -64.46 -1.81
C PRO A 485 -12.27 -65.48 -0.74
N LYS A 486 -12.78 -66.64 -1.17
CA LYS A 486 -13.26 -67.70 -0.26
C LYS A 486 -12.19 -68.19 0.75
N ASN A 487 -10.90 -68.09 0.40
CA ASN A 487 -9.76 -68.44 1.25
C ASN A 487 -8.66 -67.37 1.12
N PRO A 488 -8.76 -66.21 1.79
CA PRO A 488 -7.77 -65.14 1.67
C PRO A 488 -6.47 -65.50 2.41
N LEU A 489 -5.33 -65.02 1.91
CA LEU A 489 -4.08 -65.12 2.66
C LEU A 489 -4.12 -64.12 3.84
N PRO A 490 -3.68 -64.50 5.05
CA PRO A 490 -3.67 -63.59 6.20
C PRO A 490 -2.88 -62.29 5.96
N THR A 491 -1.85 -62.36 5.11
CA THR A 491 -0.95 -61.24 4.75
C THR A 491 -1.43 -60.42 3.56
N GLN A 492 -2.57 -60.78 2.95
CA GLN A 492 -3.17 -60.04 1.84
C GLN A 492 -3.76 -58.72 2.34
N ILE A 493 -3.64 -57.67 1.55
CA ILE A 493 -4.25 -56.37 1.82
C ILE A 493 -5.76 -56.50 1.62
N SER A 494 -6.55 -56.18 2.65
CA SER A 494 -8.02 -56.08 2.56
C SER A 494 -8.47 -54.67 2.18
N SER A 495 -7.71 -53.65 2.60
CA SER A 495 -7.96 -52.27 2.20
C SER A 495 -6.71 -51.42 2.32
N GLN A 496 -6.59 -50.39 1.48
CA GLN A 496 -5.59 -49.33 1.59
C GLN A 496 -6.30 -47.98 1.59
N THR A 497 -5.89 -47.10 2.49
CA THR A 497 -6.28 -45.69 2.46
C THR A 497 -5.05 -44.84 2.25
N ASP A 498 -5.05 -44.03 1.20
CA ASP A 498 -4.01 -43.04 0.95
C ASP A 498 -4.53 -41.66 1.30
N VAL A 499 -3.74 -40.89 2.04
CA VAL A 499 -3.99 -39.48 2.36
C VAL A 499 -2.90 -38.64 1.71
N TYR A 500 -3.32 -37.64 0.96
CA TYR A 500 -2.44 -36.81 0.14
C TYR A 500 -2.28 -35.45 0.82
N GLU A 501 -1.03 -35.03 1.03
CA GLU A 501 -0.68 -33.75 1.65
C GLU A 501 0.04 -32.86 0.64
N TYR A 502 -0.40 -31.61 0.53
CA TYR A 502 0.18 -30.60 -0.35
C TYR A 502 0.89 -29.52 0.44
N ASP A 503 1.95 -28.96 -0.13
CA ASP A 503 2.60 -27.79 0.43
C ASP A 503 1.80 -26.50 0.18
N LYS A 504 2.27 -25.38 0.75
CA LYS A 504 1.60 -24.07 0.58
C LYS A 504 1.59 -23.55 -0.86
N TYR A 505 2.43 -24.12 -1.74
CA TYR A 505 2.58 -23.72 -3.14
C TYR A 505 1.74 -24.59 -4.09
N GLY A 506 1.11 -25.65 -3.59
CA GLY A 506 0.25 -26.57 -4.35
C GLY A 506 0.95 -27.82 -4.88
N TYR A 507 2.18 -28.10 -4.44
CA TYR A 507 2.89 -29.33 -4.78
C TYR A 507 2.51 -30.46 -3.83
N LEU A 508 2.35 -31.68 -4.37
CA LEU A 508 2.15 -32.86 -3.54
C LEU A 508 3.43 -33.11 -2.76
N ALA A 509 3.39 -33.03 -1.44
CA ALA A 509 4.57 -33.18 -0.59
C ALA A 509 4.71 -34.61 -0.07
N LYS A 510 3.56 -35.25 0.24
CA LYS A 510 3.54 -36.54 0.92
C LYS A 510 2.28 -37.34 0.60
N ILE A 511 2.42 -38.65 0.53
CA ILE A 511 1.31 -39.61 0.61
C ILE A 511 1.52 -40.49 1.83
N ILE A 512 0.50 -40.60 2.69
CA ILE A 512 0.46 -41.52 3.82
C ILE A 512 -0.48 -42.68 3.46
N SER A 513 0.09 -43.86 3.26
CA SER A 513 -0.66 -45.07 2.94
C SER A 513 -0.86 -45.92 4.18
N THR A 514 -2.11 -46.17 4.53
CA THR A 514 -2.51 -47.08 5.61
C THR A 514 -3.12 -48.33 4.99
N GLN A 515 -2.42 -49.45 5.10
CA GLN A 515 -2.89 -50.76 4.67
C GLN A 515 -3.44 -51.54 5.86
N ILE A 516 -4.58 -52.16 5.68
CA ILE A 516 -5.16 -53.15 6.59
C ILE A 516 -5.07 -54.50 5.89
N LEU A 517 -4.51 -55.49 6.57
CA LEU A 517 -4.43 -56.85 6.09
C LEU A 517 -5.63 -57.67 6.59
N VAL A 518 -5.84 -58.84 6.00
CA VAL A 518 -6.93 -59.77 6.37
C VAL A 518 -6.86 -60.22 7.83
N ASN A 519 -5.66 -60.34 8.41
CA ASN A 519 -5.45 -60.64 9.83
C ASN A 519 -5.66 -59.42 10.76
N ASN A 520 -6.15 -58.29 10.24
CA ASN A 520 -6.28 -56.99 10.90
C ASN A 520 -4.95 -56.31 11.29
N GLU A 521 -3.81 -56.80 10.80
CA GLU A 521 -2.54 -56.08 10.92
C GLU A 521 -2.62 -54.77 10.13
N LYS A 522 -2.17 -53.68 10.76
CA LYS A 522 -2.11 -52.36 10.16
C LYS A 522 -0.66 -52.03 9.78
N ARG A 523 -0.43 -51.67 8.53
CA ARG A 523 0.86 -51.15 8.03
C ARG A 523 0.68 -49.71 7.59
N VAL A 524 1.66 -48.88 7.91
CA VAL A 524 1.68 -47.48 7.50
C VAL A 524 3.01 -47.21 6.81
N CYS A 525 2.95 -46.67 5.60
CA CYS A 525 4.13 -46.16 4.91
C CYS A 525 3.90 -44.70 4.48
N SER A 526 4.99 -43.99 4.24
CA SER A 526 4.95 -42.61 3.79
C SER A 526 5.88 -42.45 2.60
N GLN A 527 5.36 -41.88 1.53
CA GLN A 527 6.12 -41.48 0.35
C GLN A 527 6.27 -39.96 0.36
N TYR A 528 7.48 -39.48 0.13
CA TYR A 528 7.80 -38.06 0.06
C TYR A 528 8.16 -37.68 -1.39
N PHE A 529 7.77 -36.48 -1.77
CA PHE A 529 7.96 -35.94 -3.10
C PHE A 529 8.84 -34.70 -3.01
N ALA A 530 9.84 -34.61 -3.89
CA ALA A 530 10.76 -33.49 -3.96
C ALA A 530 10.69 -32.87 -5.36
N TYR A 531 10.94 -31.57 -5.42
CA TYR A 531 10.92 -30.78 -6.65
C TYR A 531 12.20 -29.97 -6.77
N ASP A 532 12.66 -29.76 -8.01
CA ASP A 532 13.81 -28.90 -8.30
C ASP A 532 13.43 -27.40 -8.29
N GLU A 533 14.40 -26.55 -8.61
CA GLU A 533 14.20 -25.09 -8.69
C GLU A 533 13.16 -24.69 -9.75
N PHE A 534 12.95 -25.50 -10.79
CA PHE A 534 11.97 -25.26 -11.85
C PHE A 534 10.58 -25.83 -11.54
N GLY A 535 10.45 -26.63 -10.47
CA GLY A 535 9.20 -27.28 -10.08
C GLY A 535 8.98 -28.66 -10.71
N ASN A 536 10.01 -29.27 -11.31
CA ASN A 536 9.95 -30.65 -11.78
C ASN A 536 10.10 -31.61 -10.59
N GLN A 537 9.32 -32.68 -10.57
CA GLN A 537 9.49 -33.74 -9.56
C GLN A 537 10.82 -34.47 -9.79
N ILE A 538 11.60 -34.62 -8.72
CA ILE A 538 12.92 -35.26 -8.75
C ILE A 538 13.02 -36.47 -7.82
N ASP A 539 13.90 -37.39 -8.20
CA ASP A 539 14.35 -38.55 -7.43
C ASP A 539 15.85 -38.42 -7.18
N SER A 540 16.28 -38.60 -5.93
CA SER A 540 17.67 -38.49 -5.52
C SER A 540 18.58 -39.53 -6.18
N ASN A 541 18.02 -40.61 -6.73
CA ASN A 541 18.73 -41.66 -7.45
C ASN A 541 18.86 -41.41 -8.96
N MET A 542 18.42 -40.26 -9.45
CA MET A 542 18.46 -39.89 -10.87
C MET A 542 19.38 -38.69 -11.11
N TYR A 543 19.97 -38.62 -12.31
CA TYR A 543 20.55 -37.42 -12.89
C TYR A 543 19.57 -36.81 -13.88
N TYR A 544 19.52 -35.47 -13.97
CA TYR A 544 18.59 -34.74 -14.83
C TYR A 544 19.33 -33.77 -15.76
N GLU A 545 18.91 -33.71 -17.03
CA GLU A 545 19.31 -32.70 -18.01
C GLU A 545 18.06 -31.89 -18.42
N TYR A 546 18.20 -30.58 -18.61
CA TYR A 546 17.08 -29.66 -18.82
C TYR A 546 17.19 -28.90 -20.15
N ASP A 547 16.05 -28.54 -20.73
CA ASP A 547 15.96 -27.63 -21.88
C ASP A 547 16.07 -26.15 -21.46
N GLN A 548 16.00 -25.26 -22.46
CA GLN A 548 16.07 -23.81 -22.25
C GLN A 548 14.89 -23.22 -21.47
N ALA A 549 13.77 -23.95 -21.33
CA ALA A 549 12.60 -23.55 -20.56
C ALA A 549 12.64 -24.08 -19.10
N GLY A 550 13.58 -24.98 -18.77
CA GLY A 550 13.70 -25.57 -17.43
C GLY A 550 12.95 -26.89 -17.27
N ARG A 551 12.41 -27.47 -18.34
CA ARG A 551 11.85 -28.83 -18.32
C ARG A 551 12.97 -29.85 -18.46
N TRP A 552 12.93 -30.93 -17.69
CA TRP A 552 13.87 -32.03 -17.88
C TRP A 552 13.61 -32.72 -19.23
N ILE A 553 14.68 -32.95 -20.00
CA ILE A 553 14.65 -33.66 -21.28
C ILE A 553 15.36 -35.00 -21.22
N ARG A 554 16.09 -35.26 -20.14
CA ARG A 554 16.68 -36.56 -19.89
C ARG A 554 16.75 -36.81 -18.39
N LYS A 555 16.40 -38.02 -17.97
CA LYS A 555 16.69 -38.51 -16.62
C LYS A 555 17.31 -39.92 -16.67
N THR A 556 18.37 -40.12 -15.90
CA THR A 556 19.21 -41.32 -15.95
C THR A 556 19.48 -41.85 -14.55
N ALA A 557 19.25 -43.14 -14.31
CA ALA A 557 19.49 -43.73 -12.99
C ALA A 557 21.00 -43.80 -12.66
N LYS A 558 21.37 -43.31 -11.47
CA LYS A 558 22.78 -43.20 -11.02
C LYS A 558 23.52 -44.55 -11.01
N GLY A 559 22.83 -45.62 -10.64
CA GLY A 559 23.39 -46.97 -10.55
C GLY A 559 23.15 -47.86 -11.77
N ASN A 560 22.33 -47.43 -12.74
CA ASN A 560 22.02 -48.21 -13.92
C ASN A 560 21.67 -47.30 -15.12
N PRO A 561 22.68 -46.87 -15.91
CA PRO A 561 22.47 -45.96 -17.04
C PRO A 561 21.52 -46.49 -18.12
N GLU A 562 21.28 -47.80 -18.20
CA GLU A 562 20.30 -48.39 -19.14
C GLU A 562 18.86 -47.97 -18.79
N ILE A 563 18.62 -47.58 -17.53
CA ILE A 563 17.38 -46.95 -17.08
C ILE A 563 17.50 -45.45 -17.35
N THR A 564 17.34 -45.10 -18.63
CA THR A 564 17.27 -43.71 -19.11
C THR A 564 15.89 -43.43 -19.71
N GLU A 565 15.34 -42.27 -19.36
CA GLU A 565 14.18 -41.69 -20.02
C GLU A 565 14.58 -40.37 -20.67
N GLN A 566 14.11 -40.13 -21.90
CA GLN A 566 14.50 -39.02 -22.73
C GLN A 566 13.31 -38.43 -23.50
N ILE A 567 13.31 -37.12 -23.64
CA ILE A 567 12.37 -36.34 -24.44
C ILE A 567 13.18 -35.61 -25.52
N ILE A 568 12.83 -35.86 -26.79
CA ILE A 568 13.42 -35.19 -27.94
C ILE A 568 12.37 -34.27 -28.53
N ILE A 569 12.65 -32.96 -28.52
CA ILE A 569 11.78 -31.93 -29.11
C ILE A 569 12.42 -31.48 -30.42
N LYS A 570 11.63 -31.43 -31.50
CA LYS A 570 12.06 -30.95 -32.82
C LYS A 570 11.15 -29.87 -33.34
#